data_AF-A0A7V3UZ09-F1
#
_entry.id   AF-A0A7V3UZ09-F1
#
_cell.length_a   1.000
_cell.length_b   1.000
_cell.length_c   1.000
_cell.angle_alpha   90.00
_cell.angle_beta   90.00
_cell.angle_gamma   90.00
#
_symmetry.space_group_name_H-M   'P 1'
#
loop_
_entity.id
_entity.type
_entity.pdbx_description
1 polymer ?
#
loop_
_entity_poly.entity_id
_entity_poly.type
_entity_poly.pdbx_seq_one_letter_code
_entity_poly.pdbx_strand_id
1 'polypeptide(L)'
;MPFAFSRVGRWRLCLPCLLACYDWWGRRRLDHGLGYLLSFLVSARLHRLPLAAAPDRPVSGVPCIALCLSLDYHRVAMLDVSAVRARPEGYWRISWHERVSSTNDLVAGAAALGAEEGLVVGAETQTAGRGRWGRRWLDAPGRCLLFSVLVAMREEAPAAFVGMAAALAVLRAVREAGAVAAGYRWPNDVTAGDRKIAGVLVEMTGGMAVVGIGVNVCGCAEDFVPACNATTVEEAAGRPVSREELLGSILSHLHGALALLRSGQAARIVEELVAADALVGRQVTVARGDVKVVGTAVGIDEAGRLEVVVDGEVQSLSEGEVVRVEQ
;
A
#
# COMPACT_ATOMS: atom_id res chain seq x y z
N MET A 1 -32.69 37.29 -6.56
CA MET A 1 -31.67 38.33 -6.26
C MET A 1 -32.35 39.47 -5.51
N PRO A 2 -31.72 40.17 -4.55
CA PRO A 2 -30.30 40.20 -4.20
C PRO A 2 -29.92 39.95 -2.71
N PHE A 3 -28.61 39.75 -2.54
CA PHE A 3 -27.69 39.62 -1.41
C PHE A 3 -27.94 40.30 -0.05
N ALA A 4 -27.49 39.62 1.03
CA ALA A 4 -26.61 40.20 2.06
C ALA A 4 -25.79 39.11 2.79
N PHE A 5 -24.49 39.02 2.48
CA PHE A 5 -23.50 38.33 3.32
C PHE A 5 -23.06 39.30 4.42
N SER A 6 -23.09 38.90 5.70
CA SER A 6 -22.48 39.68 6.78
C SER A 6 -21.63 38.84 7.74
N ARG A 7 -20.32 39.14 7.68
CA ARG A 7 -19.29 39.12 8.74
C ARG A 7 -18.80 37.77 9.27
N VAL A 8 -17.63 37.40 8.74
CA VAL A 8 -16.66 36.43 9.26
C VAL A 8 -16.15 36.88 10.64
N GLY A 9 -16.34 36.04 11.66
CA GLY A 9 -15.77 36.23 13.01
C GLY A 9 -14.28 35.93 13.06
N ARG A 10 -13.52 36.72 13.83
CA ARG A 10 -12.09 36.49 14.12
C ARG A 10 -11.95 35.42 15.20
N TRP A 11 -11.19 34.35 14.92
CA TRP A 11 -10.91 33.27 15.86
C TRP A 11 -9.57 33.47 16.58
N ARG A 12 -9.47 33.05 17.85
CA ARG A 12 -8.23 33.02 18.65
C ARG A 12 -7.96 31.59 19.14
N LEU A 13 -6.71 31.14 19.03
CA LEU A 13 -6.21 29.96 19.75
C LEU A 13 -5.72 30.38 21.14
N CYS A 14 -6.06 29.60 22.18
CA CYS A 14 -5.57 29.81 23.53
C CYS A 14 -4.39 28.88 23.86
N LEU A 15 -3.47 29.37 24.72
CA LEU A 15 -2.27 28.66 25.15
C LEU A 15 -2.53 27.24 25.70
N PRO A 16 -3.63 26.96 26.44
CA PRO A 16 -3.96 25.61 26.89
C PRO A 16 -4.20 24.61 25.75
N CYS A 17 -4.80 25.03 24.62
CA CYS A 17 -5.02 24.16 23.47
C CYS A 17 -3.70 23.80 22.76
N LEU A 18 -2.75 24.74 22.70
CA LEU A 18 -1.41 24.50 22.17
C LEU A 18 -0.62 23.52 23.04
N LEU A 19 -0.70 23.67 24.36
CA LEU A 19 -0.04 22.78 25.31
C LEU A 19 -0.62 21.37 25.28
N ALA A 20 -1.94 21.20 25.16
CA ALA A 20 -2.57 19.89 25.01
C ALA A 20 -2.15 19.18 23.71
N CYS A 21 -1.99 19.93 22.61
CA CYS A 21 -1.48 19.40 21.34
C CYS A 21 0.00 19.01 21.45
N TYR A 22 0.83 19.84 22.10
CA TYR A 22 2.22 19.53 22.40
C TYR A 22 2.38 18.28 23.26
N ASP A 23 1.55 18.12 24.30
CA ASP A 23 1.57 16.94 25.17
C ASP A 23 1.16 15.67 24.42
N TRP A 24 0.20 15.77 23.49
CA TRP A 24 -0.22 14.66 22.64
C TRP A 24 0.90 14.22 21.67
N TRP A 25 1.60 15.16 21.05
CA TRP A 25 2.74 14.89 20.16
C TRP A 25 4.00 14.45 20.93
N GLY A 26 4.29 15.06 22.08
CA GLY A 26 5.43 14.76 22.94
C GLY A 26 5.38 13.35 23.53
N ARG A 27 4.18 12.84 23.85
CA ARG A 27 3.98 11.44 24.29
C ARG A 27 4.21 10.42 23.17
N ARG A 28 4.20 10.82 21.89
CA ARG A 28 4.42 9.95 20.73
C ARG A 28 5.84 10.00 20.14
N ARG A 29 6.79 10.71 20.77
CA ARG A 29 8.20 10.87 20.32
C ARG A 29 8.35 11.11 18.81
N LEU A 30 7.59 12.05 18.27
CA LEU A 30 7.78 12.53 16.89
C LEU A 30 8.55 13.85 16.96
N ASP A 31 9.88 13.79 16.83
CA ASP A 31 10.80 14.95 16.92
C ASP A 31 10.57 16.03 15.84
N HIS A 32 9.67 15.80 14.89
CA HIS A 32 9.37 16.73 13.80
C HIS A 32 8.22 17.71 14.08
N GLY A 33 7.46 17.56 15.18
CA GLY A 33 6.26 18.37 15.44
C GLY A 33 6.51 19.87 15.67
N LEU A 34 7.68 20.24 16.20
CA LEU A 34 8.01 21.64 16.55
C LEU A 34 8.25 22.53 15.33
N GLY A 35 8.88 22.00 14.28
CA GLY A 35 9.20 22.77 13.06
C GLY A 35 7.95 23.19 12.27
N TYR A 36 6.95 22.31 12.22
CA TYR A 36 5.71 22.57 11.48
C TYR A 36 4.77 23.52 12.22
N LEU A 37 4.70 23.45 13.55
CA LEU A 37 3.90 24.38 14.34
C LEU A 37 4.42 25.82 14.23
N LEU A 38 5.75 26.00 14.25
CA LEU A 38 6.39 27.31 14.06
C LEU A 38 6.24 27.83 12.63
N SER A 39 6.40 26.97 11.62
CA SER A 39 6.18 27.37 10.21
C SER A 39 4.73 27.78 9.94
N PHE A 40 3.76 27.14 10.60
CA PHE A 40 2.35 27.51 10.54
C PHE A 40 2.06 28.86 11.19
N LEU A 41 2.68 29.17 12.35
CA LEU A 41 2.56 30.48 13.00
C LEU A 41 3.20 31.63 12.20
N VAL A 42 4.23 31.33 11.41
CA VAL A 42 4.94 32.31 10.56
C VAL A 42 4.26 32.50 9.19
N SER A 43 3.69 31.43 8.61
CA SER A 43 3.06 31.46 7.28
C SER A 43 1.59 31.91 7.31
N ALA A 44 0.87 31.59 8.38
CA ALA A 44 -0.40 32.26 8.67
C ALA A 44 -0.08 33.71 9.06
N ARG A 45 -0.33 34.69 8.18
CA ARG A 45 -0.20 36.14 8.46
C ARG A 45 -1.08 36.57 9.66
N LEU A 46 -0.68 36.23 10.87
CA LEU A 46 -1.31 36.61 12.14
C LEU A 46 -0.72 37.91 12.68
N HIS A 47 -0.25 38.81 11.82
CA HIS A 47 0.36 40.07 12.26
C HIS A 47 -0.61 41.12 12.83
N ARG A 48 -1.91 40.85 13.00
CA ARG A 48 -2.84 41.84 13.58
C ARG A 48 -4.00 41.23 14.38
N LEU A 49 -3.70 40.65 15.54
CA LEU A 49 -4.71 40.42 16.58
C LEU A 49 -4.35 41.24 17.83
N PRO A 50 -5.18 42.23 18.24
CA PRO A 50 -4.94 42.91 19.50
C PRO A 50 -5.17 41.92 20.65
N LEU A 51 -4.25 41.89 21.61
CA LEU A 51 -4.43 41.25 22.92
C LEU A 51 -5.45 42.06 23.71
N ALA A 52 -6.68 41.55 23.82
CA ALA A 52 -7.71 42.10 24.70
C ALA A 52 -8.50 40.94 25.31
N ALA A 53 -8.78 41.06 26.61
CA ALA A 53 -9.31 40.09 27.59
C ALA A 53 -10.06 38.86 27.04
N ALA A 54 -9.67 37.68 27.55
CA ALA A 54 -10.35 36.42 27.33
C ALA A 54 -11.68 36.35 28.12
N PRO A 55 -12.73 35.69 27.62
CA PRO A 55 -13.89 35.36 28.44
C PRO A 55 -13.60 34.16 29.35
N ASP A 56 -14.11 34.21 30.59
CA ASP A 56 -13.89 33.26 31.70
C ASP A 56 -14.52 31.85 31.52
N ARG A 57 -14.96 31.46 30.32
CA ARG A 57 -15.50 30.11 30.09
C ARG A 57 -15.04 29.49 28.77
N PRO A 58 -14.59 28.22 28.79
CA PRO A 58 -14.23 27.50 27.58
C PRO A 58 -15.47 27.25 26.73
N VAL A 59 -15.44 27.66 25.46
CA VAL A 59 -16.41 27.21 24.46
C VAL A 59 -15.99 25.80 24.05
N SER A 60 -16.69 24.79 24.58
CA SER A 60 -16.52 23.40 24.16
C SER A 60 -17.01 23.23 22.73
N GLY A 61 -16.23 22.53 21.89
CA GLY A 61 -16.75 21.91 20.65
C GLY A 61 -16.15 22.36 19.32
N VAL A 62 -15.29 23.37 19.25
CA VAL A 62 -14.78 23.89 17.96
C VAL A 62 -13.27 23.69 17.65
N PRO A 63 -12.35 23.42 18.60
CA PRO A 63 -10.94 23.23 18.25
C PRO A 63 -10.61 21.83 17.71
N CYS A 64 -11.40 20.80 18.04
CA CYS A 64 -11.15 19.44 17.52
C CYS A 64 -11.51 19.31 16.04
N ILE A 65 -12.57 19.97 15.58
CA ILE A 65 -13.02 19.89 14.18
C ILE A 65 -12.06 20.62 13.25
N ALA A 66 -11.55 21.80 13.61
CA ALA A 66 -10.57 22.51 12.79
C ALA A 66 -9.22 21.76 12.72
N LEU A 67 -8.83 21.08 13.80
CA LEU A 67 -7.64 20.22 13.82
C LEU A 67 -7.87 18.93 13.02
N CYS A 68 -9.02 18.26 13.17
CA CYS A 68 -9.41 17.10 12.36
C CYS A 68 -9.50 17.45 10.87
N LEU A 69 -10.08 18.60 10.51
CA LEU A 69 -10.13 19.08 9.12
C LEU A 69 -8.74 19.47 8.60
N SER A 70 -7.82 19.96 9.44
CA SER A 70 -6.43 20.15 9.00
C SER A 70 -5.67 18.83 8.86
N LEU A 71 -6.03 17.79 9.63
CA LEU A 71 -5.46 16.44 9.54
C LEU A 71 -6.02 15.65 8.34
N ASP A 72 -7.28 15.89 7.94
CA ASP A 72 -7.87 15.34 6.70
C ASP A 72 -7.46 16.11 5.44
N TYR A 73 -7.10 17.41 5.58
CA TYR A 73 -6.81 18.30 4.45
C TYR A 73 -5.32 18.62 4.27
N HIS A 74 -4.44 18.10 5.14
CA HIS A 74 -3.05 17.95 4.73
C HIS A 74 -3.07 16.99 3.54
N ARG A 75 -2.99 17.56 2.33
CA ARG A 75 -2.34 16.93 1.17
C ARG A 75 -1.28 16.02 1.75
N VAL A 76 -1.53 14.71 1.70
CA VAL A 76 -0.51 13.75 2.08
C VAL A 76 0.69 14.14 1.23
N ALA A 77 1.77 14.54 1.89
CA ALA A 77 2.94 15.04 1.17
C ALA A 77 3.30 14.01 0.11
N MET A 78 3.68 14.45 -1.08
CA MET A 78 4.15 13.51 -2.09
C MET A 78 5.26 12.65 -1.48
N LEU A 79 5.32 11.37 -1.85
CA LEU A 79 6.37 10.47 -1.41
C LEU A 79 7.73 11.09 -1.73
N ASP A 80 8.58 11.21 -0.70
CA ASP A 80 9.93 11.75 -0.87
C ASP A 80 10.87 10.62 -1.32
N VAL A 81 11.11 10.52 -2.63
CA VAL A 81 12.02 9.53 -3.21
C VAL A 81 13.42 9.63 -2.59
N SER A 82 13.85 10.84 -2.17
CA SER A 82 15.17 11.03 -1.56
C SER A 82 15.28 10.45 -0.14
N ALA A 83 14.16 10.14 0.51
CA ALA A 83 14.10 9.47 1.81
C ALA A 83 13.97 7.94 1.68
N VAL A 84 13.70 7.40 0.49
CA VAL A 84 13.66 5.95 0.24
C VAL A 84 15.06 5.36 0.39
N ARG A 85 15.17 4.28 1.17
CA ARG A 85 16.41 3.53 1.38
C ARG A 85 16.18 2.07 0.94
N ALA A 86 16.50 1.79 -0.32
CA ALA A 86 16.40 0.45 -0.89
C ALA A 86 17.79 -0.17 -1.08
N ARG A 87 17.90 -1.48 -0.86
CA ARG A 87 19.13 -2.26 -1.08
C ARG A 87 18.99 -3.14 -2.33
N PRO A 88 20.10 -3.41 -3.05
CA PRO A 88 21.39 -2.71 -2.92
C PRO A 88 21.26 -1.25 -3.37
N GLU A 89 22.06 -0.37 -2.74
CA GLU A 89 22.03 1.06 -3.04
C GLU A 89 22.40 1.31 -4.51
N GLY A 90 21.69 2.25 -5.15
CA GLY A 90 21.92 2.63 -6.55
C GLY A 90 21.35 1.67 -7.61
N TYR A 91 20.79 0.52 -7.20
CA TYR A 91 20.16 -0.41 -8.15
C TYR A 91 18.82 0.10 -8.68
N TRP A 92 17.96 0.57 -7.78
CA TRP A 92 16.60 0.99 -8.09
C TRP A 92 16.58 2.44 -8.59
N ARG A 93 16.11 2.65 -9.82
CA ARG A 93 15.90 3.99 -10.41
C ARG A 93 14.45 4.39 -10.24
N ILE A 94 14.19 5.19 -9.22
CA ILE A 94 12.83 5.51 -8.78
C ILE A 94 12.41 6.87 -9.36
N SER A 95 11.25 6.89 -10.01
CA SER A 95 10.51 8.10 -10.38
C SER A 95 9.13 8.05 -9.75
N TRP A 96 8.66 9.19 -9.25
CA TRP A 96 7.39 9.28 -8.55
C TRP A 96 6.57 10.45 -9.07
N HIS A 97 5.29 10.21 -9.33
CA HIS A 97 4.39 11.15 -9.99
C HIS A 97 3.20 11.51 -9.11
N GLU A 98 2.68 12.72 -9.23
CA GLU A 98 1.45 13.09 -8.52
C GLU A 98 0.24 12.30 -9.04
N ARG A 99 0.10 12.14 -10.36
CA ARG A 99 -1.05 11.45 -10.97
C ARG A 99 -0.66 10.85 -12.32
N VAL A 100 -1.09 9.61 -12.55
CA VAL A 100 -0.89 8.88 -13.81
C VAL A 100 -2.14 8.10 -14.18
N SER A 101 -2.22 7.55 -15.41
CA SER A 101 -3.26 6.58 -15.76
C SER A 101 -3.03 5.26 -15.04
N SER A 102 -1.88 4.62 -15.29
CA SER A 102 -1.39 3.46 -14.58
C SER A 102 0.14 3.45 -14.56
N THR A 103 0.74 3.08 -13.43
CA THR A 103 2.19 2.87 -13.33
C THR A 103 2.66 1.70 -14.20
N ASN A 104 1.83 0.66 -14.40
CA ASN A 104 2.15 -0.45 -15.30
C ASN A 104 2.29 0.04 -16.75
N ASP A 105 1.40 0.92 -17.21
CA ASP A 105 1.47 1.46 -18.58
C ASP A 105 2.74 2.27 -18.81
N LEU A 106 3.14 3.09 -17.83
CA LEU A 106 4.36 3.88 -17.93
C LEU A 106 5.60 2.98 -17.99
N VAL A 107 5.68 1.96 -17.15
CA VAL A 107 6.80 1.01 -17.15
C VAL A 107 6.81 0.16 -18.43
N ALA A 108 5.65 -0.29 -18.91
CA ALA A 108 5.54 -1.04 -20.16
C ALA A 108 5.97 -0.19 -21.37
N GLY A 109 5.56 1.08 -21.42
CA GLY A 109 5.99 2.03 -22.44
C GLY A 109 7.49 2.29 -22.38
N ALA A 110 8.06 2.47 -21.19
CA ALA A 110 9.50 2.63 -21.00
C ALA A 110 10.28 1.37 -21.44
N ALA A 111 9.78 0.17 -21.11
CA ALA A 111 10.37 -1.09 -21.53
C ALA A 111 10.39 -1.22 -23.06
N ALA A 112 9.31 -0.84 -23.75
CA ALA A 112 9.24 -0.82 -25.21
C ALA A 112 10.25 0.17 -25.85
N LEU A 113 10.68 1.18 -25.10
CA LEU A 113 11.72 2.14 -25.49
C LEU A 113 13.14 1.71 -25.04
N GLY A 114 13.30 0.49 -24.52
CA GLY A 114 14.60 -0.06 -24.13
C GLY A 114 15.05 0.29 -22.70
N ALA A 115 14.13 0.64 -21.81
CA ALA A 115 14.47 0.82 -20.40
C ALA A 115 15.02 -0.48 -19.78
N GLU A 116 16.05 -0.32 -18.97
CA GLU A 116 16.70 -1.44 -18.27
C GLU A 116 15.93 -1.85 -17.01
N GLU A 117 16.13 -3.11 -16.59
CA GLU A 117 15.66 -3.61 -15.29
C GLU A 117 16.08 -2.70 -14.13
N GLY A 118 15.21 -2.61 -13.11
CA GLY A 118 15.44 -1.80 -11.92
C GLY A 118 14.79 -0.42 -12.02
N LEU A 119 14.14 -0.11 -13.15
CA LEU A 119 13.22 1.01 -13.26
C LEU A 119 12.03 0.80 -12.32
N VAL A 120 11.75 1.82 -11.50
CA VAL A 120 10.57 1.91 -10.64
C VAL A 120 9.82 3.19 -10.98
N VAL A 121 8.54 3.07 -11.31
CA VAL A 121 7.64 4.21 -11.52
C VAL A 121 6.51 4.09 -10.52
N GLY A 122 6.35 5.10 -9.67
CA GLY A 122 5.25 5.18 -8.71
C GLY A 122 4.40 6.43 -8.87
N ALA A 123 3.23 6.42 -8.24
CA ALA A 123 2.33 7.55 -8.24
C ALA A 123 1.52 7.69 -6.95
N GLU A 124 1.10 8.90 -6.63
CA GLU A 124 0.16 9.15 -5.52
C GLU A 124 -1.26 8.67 -5.85
N THR A 125 -1.66 8.71 -7.12
CA THR A 125 -2.98 8.24 -7.58
C THR A 125 -2.98 7.75 -9.03
N GLN A 126 -3.83 6.76 -9.32
CA GLN A 126 -4.01 6.21 -10.67
C GLN A 126 -5.44 6.43 -11.16
N THR A 127 -5.63 7.11 -12.30
CA THR A 127 -6.98 7.29 -12.85
C THR A 127 -7.54 6.02 -13.49
N ALA A 128 -6.67 5.10 -13.89
CA ALA A 128 -6.99 3.82 -14.53
C ALA A 128 -6.20 2.66 -13.90
N GLY A 129 -6.02 2.68 -12.57
CA GLY A 129 -5.37 1.60 -11.83
C GLY A 129 -6.04 0.24 -12.08
N ARG A 130 -5.24 -0.79 -12.34
CA ARG A 130 -5.70 -2.12 -12.72
C ARG A 130 -5.32 -3.18 -11.69
N GLY A 131 -6.22 -4.13 -11.51
CA GLY A 131 -5.96 -5.43 -10.89
C GLY A 131 -6.09 -6.54 -11.93
N ARG A 132 -6.05 -7.79 -11.46
CA ARG A 132 -6.25 -8.96 -12.31
C ARG A 132 -7.69 -9.02 -12.83
N TRP A 133 -7.86 -9.66 -13.99
CA TRP A 133 -9.18 -9.95 -14.60
C TRP A 133 -10.02 -8.68 -14.85
N GLY A 134 -9.38 -7.58 -15.26
CA GLY A 134 -10.07 -6.33 -15.61
C GLY A 134 -10.63 -5.54 -14.42
N ARG A 135 -10.40 -6.00 -13.18
CA ARG A 135 -10.78 -5.24 -11.99
C ARG A 135 -9.96 -3.97 -11.87
N ARG A 136 -10.51 -2.96 -11.21
CA ARG A 136 -9.81 -1.71 -10.93
C ARG A 136 -9.11 -1.79 -9.58
N TRP A 137 -7.90 -1.26 -9.52
CA TRP A 137 -7.31 -0.88 -8.24
C TRP A 137 -7.87 0.49 -7.85
N LEU A 138 -8.41 0.61 -6.65
CA LEU A 138 -8.97 1.84 -6.13
C LEU A 138 -8.04 2.36 -5.05
N ASP A 139 -7.56 3.60 -5.23
CA ASP A 139 -6.62 4.24 -4.31
C ASP A 139 -7.25 5.42 -3.58
N ALA A 140 -6.71 5.66 -2.38
CA ALA A 140 -6.88 6.92 -1.68
C ALA A 140 -5.54 7.68 -1.82
N PRO A 141 -5.51 8.85 -2.50
CA PRO A 141 -4.28 9.55 -2.78
C PRO A 141 -3.45 9.80 -1.53
N GLY A 142 -2.16 9.46 -1.57
CA GLY A 142 -1.27 9.60 -0.43
C GLY A 142 -1.32 8.51 0.62
N ARG A 143 -2.32 7.63 0.56
CA ARG A 143 -2.53 6.55 1.55
C ARG A 143 -2.09 5.18 1.05
N CYS A 144 -1.71 5.09 -0.23
CA CYS A 144 -1.19 3.89 -0.86
C CYS A 144 0.26 4.06 -1.30
N LEU A 145 0.94 2.93 -1.50
CA LEU A 145 2.05 2.81 -2.45
C LEU A 145 1.49 2.19 -3.73
N LEU A 146 1.56 2.94 -4.84
CA LEU A 146 1.17 2.49 -6.17
C LEU A 146 2.39 2.59 -7.06
N PHE A 147 3.02 1.47 -7.39
CA PHE A 147 4.24 1.50 -8.19
C PHE A 147 4.39 0.25 -9.03
N SER A 148 5.20 0.36 -10.07
CA SER A 148 5.53 -0.73 -10.95
C SER A 148 7.03 -0.82 -11.14
N VAL A 149 7.52 -2.06 -11.24
CA VAL A 149 8.94 -2.37 -11.36
C VAL A 149 9.17 -3.11 -12.67
N LEU A 150 10.19 -2.70 -13.42
CA LEU A 150 10.65 -3.45 -14.59
C LEU A 150 11.66 -4.51 -14.18
N VAL A 151 11.38 -5.77 -14.51
CA VAL A 151 12.20 -6.93 -14.18
C VAL A 151 12.58 -7.66 -15.47
N ALA A 152 13.86 -8.00 -15.64
CA ALA A 152 14.27 -8.82 -16.76
C ALA A 152 13.94 -10.28 -16.49
N MET A 153 13.33 -10.93 -17.47
CA MET A 153 13.17 -12.37 -17.46
C MET A 153 14.47 -12.97 -18.00
N ARG A 154 15.24 -13.61 -17.12
CA ARG A 154 16.42 -14.38 -17.51
C ARG A 154 16.01 -15.85 -17.39
N GLU A 155 16.04 -16.57 -18.51
CA GLU A 155 15.66 -18.00 -18.65
C GLU A 155 14.15 -18.32 -18.43
N GLU A 156 13.74 -19.57 -18.65
CA GLU A 156 12.34 -20.02 -18.77
C GLU A 156 11.47 -19.93 -17.50
N ALA A 157 11.87 -19.12 -16.50
CA ALA A 157 11.12 -18.98 -15.26
C ALA A 157 9.68 -18.49 -15.53
N PRO A 158 8.64 -19.28 -15.16
CA PRO A 158 7.26 -18.85 -15.32
C PRO A 158 6.99 -17.48 -14.67
N ALA A 159 6.25 -16.61 -15.37
CA ALA A 159 5.85 -15.30 -14.84
C ALA A 159 5.13 -15.38 -13.47
N ALA A 160 4.51 -16.53 -13.17
CA ALA A 160 3.92 -16.83 -11.87
C ALA A 160 4.94 -16.69 -10.73
N PHE A 161 6.18 -17.16 -10.90
CA PHE A 161 7.21 -17.07 -9.87
C PHE A 161 7.68 -15.63 -9.63
N VAL A 162 7.68 -14.78 -10.67
CA VAL A 162 7.96 -13.34 -10.49
C VAL A 162 6.86 -12.69 -9.66
N GLY A 163 5.60 -13.05 -9.90
CA GLY A 163 4.47 -12.59 -9.08
C GLY A 163 4.57 -13.04 -7.62
N MET A 164 4.92 -14.31 -7.41
CA MET A 164 5.16 -14.87 -6.06
C MET A 164 6.34 -14.21 -5.36
N ALA A 165 7.45 -13.96 -6.05
CA ALA A 165 8.61 -13.25 -5.51
C ALA A 165 8.23 -11.83 -5.04
N ALA A 166 7.41 -11.12 -5.82
CA ALA A 166 6.91 -9.81 -5.44
C ALA A 166 5.91 -9.88 -4.27
N ALA A 167 5.02 -10.86 -4.24
CA ALA A 167 4.11 -11.06 -3.11
C ALA A 167 4.88 -11.37 -1.81
N LEU A 168 5.92 -12.21 -1.89
CA LEU A 168 6.81 -12.51 -0.76
C LEU A 168 7.55 -11.26 -0.29
N ALA A 169 8.05 -10.44 -1.22
CA ALA A 169 8.72 -9.20 -0.87
C ALA A 169 7.82 -8.22 -0.11
N VAL A 170 6.57 -8.08 -0.57
CA VAL A 170 5.56 -7.26 0.11
C VAL A 170 5.22 -7.86 1.48
N LEU A 171 5.00 -9.17 1.57
CA LEU A 171 4.70 -9.85 2.83
C LEU A 171 5.79 -9.62 3.88
N ARG A 172 7.07 -9.79 3.50
CA ARG A 172 8.21 -9.57 4.40
C ARG A 172 8.26 -8.12 4.88
N ALA A 173 8.16 -7.16 3.96
CA ALA A 173 8.19 -5.73 4.29
C ALA A 173 7.02 -5.30 5.20
N VAL A 174 5.82 -5.82 4.95
CA VAL A 174 4.63 -5.55 5.77
C VAL A 174 4.77 -6.16 7.17
N ARG A 175 5.33 -7.37 7.30
CA ARG A 175 5.63 -7.99 8.60
C ARG A 175 6.71 -7.22 9.36
N GLU A 176 7.76 -6.75 8.69
CA GLU A 176 8.80 -5.87 9.27
C GLU A 176 8.21 -4.53 9.74
N ALA A 177 7.22 -4.01 9.02
CA ALA A 177 6.44 -2.83 9.41
C ALA A 177 5.49 -3.09 10.60
N GLY A 178 5.46 -4.30 11.16
CA GLY A 178 4.74 -4.64 12.40
C GLY A 178 3.45 -5.43 12.21
N ALA A 179 2.98 -5.63 10.97
CA ALA A 179 1.82 -6.47 10.67
C ALA A 179 2.21 -7.96 10.66
N VAL A 180 2.66 -8.47 11.81
CA VAL A 180 3.28 -9.79 11.96
C VAL A 180 2.36 -10.96 11.54
N ALA A 181 1.05 -10.78 11.69
CA ALA A 181 0.04 -11.75 11.31
C ALA A 181 -0.39 -11.66 9.84
N ALA A 182 0.25 -10.81 9.03
CA ALA A 182 -0.03 -10.74 7.61
C ALA A 182 0.25 -12.11 6.97
N GLY A 183 -0.62 -12.52 6.04
CA GLY A 183 -0.55 -13.77 5.31
C GLY A 183 -0.51 -13.55 3.80
N TYR A 184 -0.20 -14.62 3.08
CA TYR A 184 -0.27 -14.69 1.63
C TYR A 184 -1.58 -15.34 1.22
N ARG A 185 -2.34 -14.68 0.36
CA ARG A 185 -3.51 -15.25 -0.29
C ARG A 185 -3.19 -15.47 -1.76
N TRP A 186 -3.05 -16.74 -2.13
CA TRP A 186 -2.80 -17.14 -3.51
C TRP A 186 -3.83 -16.50 -4.46
N PRO A 187 -3.42 -16.03 -5.64
CA PRO A 187 -2.07 -16.15 -6.23
C PRO A 187 -1.15 -14.93 -6.04
N ASN A 188 -1.60 -13.85 -5.40
CA ASN A 188 -0.91 -12.56 -5.54
C ASN A 188 -1.25 -11.51 -4.47
N ASP A 189 -2.04 -11.86 -3.45
CA ASP A 189 -2.52 -10.91 -2.46
C ASP A 189 -1.78 -11.10 -1.12
N VAL A 190 -1.53 -10.01 -0.42
CA VAL A 190 -1.12 -10.02 1.00
C VAL A 190 -2.31 -9.54 1.82
N THR A 191 -2.62 -10.25 2.90
CA THR A 191 -3.80 -9.99 3.73
C THR A 191 -3.44 -9.89 5.21
N ALA A 192 -4.27 -9.22 6.01
CA ALA A 192 -4.33 -9.42 7.46
C ALA A 192 -5.69 -10.03 7.81
N GLY A 193 -5.67 -11.31 8.23
CA GLY A 193 -6.87 -12.14 8.21
C GLY A 193 -7.44 -12.22 6.80
N ASP A 194 -8.74 -11.97 6.66
CA ASP A 194 -9.43 -11.98 5.36
C ASP A 194 -9.29 -10.68 4.56
N ARG A 195 -8.77 -9.62 5.19
CA ARG A 195 -8.73 -8.27 4.63
C ARG A 195 -7.46 -8.05 3.83
N LYS A 196 -7.61 -7.53 2.61
CA LYS A 196 -6.49 -7.29 1.68
C LYS A 196 -5.68 -6.05 2.09
N ILE A 197 -4.37 -6.23 2.20
CA ILE A 197 -3.37 -5.16 2.37
C ILE A 197 -2.79 -4.76 1.03
N ALA A 198 -2.39 -5.74 0.22
CA ALA A 198 -1.68 -5.51 -1.02
C ALA A 198 -2.08 -6.49 -2.11
N GLY A 199 -1.81 -6.12 -3.36
CA GLY A 199 -1.96 -7.00 -4.52
C GLY A 199 -0.85 -6.76 -5.54
N VAL A 200 -0.46 -7.83 -6.21
CA VAL A 200 0.55 -7.82 -7.28
C VAL A 200 -0.10 -8.12 -8.63
N LEU A 201 0.29 -7.39 -9.67
CA LEU A 201 -0.09 -7.63 -11.06
C LEU A 201 1.16 -7.73 -11.93
N VAL A 202 1.35 -8.88 -12.57
CA VAL A 202 2.47 -9.09 -13.51
C VAL A 202 1.94 -9.06 -14.94
N GLU A 203 2.50 -8.18 -15.76
CA GLU A 203 2.23 -8.10 -17.20
C GLU A 203 3.55 -8.29 -17.98
N MET A 204 3.53 -9.09 -19.04
CA MET A 204 4.72 -9.36 -19.85
C MET A 204 4.82 -8.37 -21.01
N THR A 205 6.01 -7.82 -21.24
CA THR A 205 6.28 -6.91 -22.38
C THR A 205 7.67 -7.16 -22.93
N GLY A 206 7.79 -7.55 -24.20
CA GLY A 206 9.09 -7.67 -24.89
C GLY A 206 10.14 -8.54 -24.18
N GLY A 207 9.73 -9.63 -23.52
CA GLY A 207 10.64 -10.50 -22.76
C GLY A 207 10.98 -9.98 -21.34
N MET A 208 10.36 -8.90 -20.91
CA MET A 208 10.46 -8.34 -19.56
C MET A 208 9.14 -8.53 -18.81
N ALA A 209 9.19 -8.53 -17.49
CA ALA A 209 8.02 -8.46 -16.62
C ALA A 209 7.84 -7.06 -16.05
N VAL A 210 6.64 -6.52 -16.18
CA VAL A 210 6.17 -5.33 -15.47
C VAL A 210 5.42 -5.79 -14.23
N VAL A 211 6.00 -5.55 -13.07
CA VAL A 211 5.45 -5.97 -11.77
C VAL A 211 4.79 -4.76 -11.11
N GLY A 212 3.48 -4.64 -11.24
CA GLY A 212 2.67 -3.67 -10.54
C GLY A 212 2.37 -4.10 -9.11
N ILE A 213 2.59 -3.22 -8.16
CA ILE A 213 2.39 -3.45 -6.73
C ILE A 213 1.54 -2.30 -6.17
N GLY A 214 0.39 -2.67 -5.63
CA GLY A 214 -0.47 -1.78 -4.85
C GLY A 214 -0.46 -2.19 -3.38
N VAL A 215 -0.18 -1.26 -2.47
CA VAL A 215 -0.21 -1.49 -1.02
C VAL A 215 -1.02 -0.40 -0.34
N ASN A 216 -2.00 -0.77 0.47
CA ASN A 216 -2.73 0.15 1.34
C ASN A 216 -1.91 0.40 2.60
N VAL A 217 -1.34 1.59 2.76
CA VAL A 217 -0.38 1.86 3.85
C VAL A 217 -1.05 2.41 5.09
N CYS A 218 -1.77 3.52 4.95
CA CYS A 218 -2.37 4.26 6.06
C CYS A 218 -3.84 4.61 5.78
N GLY A 219 -4.57 5.06 6.81
CA GLY A 219 -6.01 5.32 6.75
C GLY A 219 -6.87 4.15 7.25
N CYS A 220 -8.19 4.30 7.13
CA CYS A 220 -9.19 3.32 7.52
C CYS A 220 -9.87 2.68 6.31
N ALA A 221 -10.53 1.54 6.50
CA ALA A 221 -11.15 0.79 5.40
C ALA A 221 -12.15 1.64 4.59
N GLU A 222 -12.81 2.61 5.21
CA GLU A 222 -13.78 3.54 4.62
C GLU A 222 -13.14 4.60 3.71
N ASP A 223 -11.85 4.85 3.87
CA ASP A 223 -11.07 5.68 2.95
C ASP A 223 -10.89 4.98 1.60
N PHE A 224 -11.00 3.65 1.62
CA PHE A 224 -11.08 2.78 0.46
C PHE A 224 -12.55 2.44 0.23
N VAL A 225 -12.93 2.00 -0.97
CA VAL A 225 -14.37 1.81 -1.26
C VAL A 225 -14.99 0.79 -0.27
N PRO A 226 -16.09 1.13 0.44
CA PRO A 226 -16.66 0.31 1.53
C PRO A 226 -17.03 -1.13 1.18
N ALA A 227 -17.11 -1.46 -0.12
CA ALA A 227 -17.41 -2.79 -0.63
C ALA A 227 -16.17 -3.72 -0.72
N CYS A 228 -14.97 -3.21 -0.45
CA CYS A 228 -13.74 -3.99 -0.50
C CYS A 228 -13.37 -4.47 0.91
N ASN A 229 -13.23 -5.78 1.08
CA ASN A 229 -12.67 -6.37 2.30
C ASN A 229 -11.15 -6.05 2.37
N ALA A 230 -10.83 -4.78 2.64
CA ALA A 230 -9.49 -4.21 2.64
C ALA A 230 -9.10 -3.72 4.05
N THR A 231 -7.80 -3.62 4.28
CA THR A 231 -7.19 -3.04 5.48
C THR A 231 -5.87 -2.39 5.08
N THR A 232 -5.24 -1.70 6.00
CA THR A 232 -3.98 -0.97 5.80
C THR A 232 -2.85 -1.60 6.59
N VAL A 233 -1.60 -1.34 6.19
CA VAL A 233 -0.43 -1.79 6.97
C VAL A 233 -0.48 -1.18 8.37
N GLU A 234 -0.83 0.10 8.52
CA GLU A 234 -0.93 0.75 9.83
C GLU A 234 -1.95 0.10 10.75
N GLU A 235 -3.13 -0.25 10.23
CA GLU A 235 -4.18 -0.89 11.02
C GLU A 235 -3.76 -2.30 11.44
N ALA A 236 -3.17 -3.07 10.52
CA ALA A 236 -2.67 -4.41 10.80
C ALA A 236 -1.46 -4.41 11.76
N ALA A 237 -0.62 -3.36 11.72
CA ALA A 237 0.53 -3.20 12.59
C ALA A 237 0.19 -2.56 13.95
N GLY A 238 -0.97 -1.90 14.06
CA GLY A 238 -1.37 -1.14 15.25
C GLY A 238 -0.51 0.10 15.52
N ARG A 239 0.22 0.61 14.51
CA ARG A 239 1.14 1.75 14.63
C ARG A 239 1.30 2.49 13.30
N PRO A 240 1.73 3.76 13.32
CA PRO A 240 2.06 4.49 12.09
C PRO A 240 3.18 3.81 11.28
N VAL A 241 3.10 3.95 9.96
CA VAL A 241 4.05 3.34 9.01
C VAL A 241 4.49 4.37 7.97
N SER A 242 5.81 4.54 7.82
CA SER A 242 6.41 5.38 6.79
C SER A 242 6.30 4.72 5.41
N ARG A 243 5.80 5.46 4.41
CA ARG A 243 5.68 4.96 3.03
C ARG A 243 7.05 4.80 2.38
N GLU A 244 7.96 5.71 2.66
CA GLU A 244 9.33 5.73 2.14
C GLU A 244 10.14 4.54 2.69
N GLU A 245 10.02 4.26 3.99
CA GLU A 245 10.66 3.10 4.62
C GLU A 245 10.06 1.80 4.10
N LEU A 246 8.73 1.72 3.99
CA LEU A 246 8.04 0.55 3.47
C LEU A 246 8.40 0.27 2.02
N LEU A 247 8.43 1.29 1.15
CA LEU A 247 8.87 1.15 -0.24
C LEU A 247 10.32 0.67 -0.31
N GLY A 248 11.21 1.24 0.50
CA GLY A 248 12.61 0.82 0.58
C GLY A 248 12.77 -0.65 1.00
N SER A 249 12.01 -1.09 2.01
CA SER A 249 11.98 -2.49 2.44
C SER A 249 11.44 -3.41 1.35
N ILE A 250 10.31 -3.07 0.70
CA ILE A 250 9.73 -3.89 -0.38
C ILE A 250 10.74 -4.07 -1.53
N LEU A 251 11.37 -2.98 -1.99
CA LEU A 251 12.35 -3.05 -3.07
C LEU A 251 13.58 -3.88 -2.67
N SER A 252 14.02 -3.79 -1.41
CA SER A 252 15.13 -4.60 -0.89
C SER A 252 14.81 -6.10 -0.89
N HIS A 253 13.63 -6.47 -0.38
CA HIS A 253 13.17 -7.86 -0.38
C HIS A 253 12.90 -8.37 -1.79
N LEU A 254 12.38 -7.52 -2.68
CA LEU A 254 12.14 -7.87 -4.07
C LEU A 254 13.46 -8.19 -4.77
N HIS A 255 14.51 -7.40 -4.56
CA HIS A 255 15.83 -7.70 -5.10
C HIS A 255 16.32 -9.08 -4.65
N GLY A 256 16.21 -9.38 -3.35
CA GLY A 256 16.60 -10.68 -2.80
C GLY A 256 15.78 -11.85 -3.35
N ALA A 257 14.46 -11.69 -3.47
CA ALA A 257 13.57 -12.72 -4.01
C ALA A 257 13.85 -12.98 -5.51
N LEU A 258 14.08 -11.93 -6.30
CA LEU A 258 14.49 -12.08 -7.70
C LEU A 258 15.86 -12.74 -7.84
N ALA A 259 16.79 -12.50 -6.91
CA ALA A 259 18.08 -13.19 -6.88
C ALA A 259 17.92 -14.70 -6.60
N LEU A 260 16.99 -15.10 -5.71
CA LEU A 260 16.65 -16.50 -5.49
C LEU A 260 16.17 -17.16 -6.78
N LEU A 261 15.25 -16.52 -7.51
CA LEU A 261 14.77 -17.03 -8.81
C LEU A 261 15.92 -17.24 -9.81
N ARG A 262 16.80 -16.25 -9.96
CA ARG A 262 17.95 -16.32 -10.87
C ARG A 262 18.94 -17.42 -10.53
N SER A 263 19.00 -17.79 -9.26
CA SER A 263 19.87 -18.87 -8.78
C SER A 263 19.19 -20.25 -8.79
N GLY A 264 17.99 -20.38 -9.39
CA GLY A 264 17.24 -21.64 -9.43
C GLY A 264 16.60 -22.03 -8.10
N GLN A 265 16.48 -21.10 -7.14
CA GLN A 265 15.97 -21.35 -5.78
C GLN A 265 14.50 -20.93 -5.61
N ALA A 266 13.67 -21.10 -6.65
CA ALA A 266 12.25 -20.75 -6.61
C ALA A 266 11.48 -21.50 -5.51
N ALA A 267 11.89 -22.73 -5.19
CA ALA A 267 11.31 -23.53 -4.12
C ALA A 267 11.31 -22.80 -2.77
N ARG A 268 12.38 -22.05 -2.44
CA ARG A 268 12.45 -21.27 -1.17
C ARG A 268 11.38 -20.19 -1.09
N ILE A 269 11.03 -19.59 -2.22
CA ILE A 269 9.97 -18.58 -2.29
C ILE A 269 8.62 -19.24 -2.01
N VAL A 270 8.37 -20.40 -2.62
CA VAL A 270 7.14 -21.17 -2.41
C VAL A 270 7.04 -21.63 -0.94
N GLU A 271 8.10 -22.18 -0.37
CA GLU A 271 8.15 -22.63 1.03
C GLU A 271 7.75 -21.51 2.02
N GLU A 272 8.29 -20.31 1.83
CA GLU A 272 7.96 -19.17 2.70
C GLU A 272 6.53 -18.67 2.52
N LEU A 273 6.00 -18.70 1.29
CA LEU A 273 4.61 -18.33 1.01
C LEU A 273 3.63 -19.37 1.57
N VAL A 274 3.95 -20.66 1.46
CA VAL A 274 3.18 -21.77 2.06
C VAL A 274 3.13 -21.62 3.58
N ALA A 275 4.26 -21.30 4.22
CA ALA A 275 4.30 -21.05 5.66
C ALA A 275 3.46 -19.84 6.11
N ALA A 276 3.04 -18.99 5.17
CA ALA A 276 2.20 -17.83 5.39
C ALA A 276 0.83 -17.93 4.72
N ASP A 277 0.44 -19.10 4.22
CA ASP A 277 -0.78 -19.27 3.43
C ASP A 277 -2.03 -18.99 4.26
N ALA A 278 -2.87 -18.06 3.79
CA ALA A 278 -4.12 -17.65 4.40
C ALA A 278 -5.32 -18.56 4.04
N LEU A 279 -5.13 -19.55 3.17
CA LEU A 279 -6.18 -20.40 2.61
C LEU A 279 -6.17 -21.84 3.13
N VAL A 280 -5.04 -22.35 3.63
CA VAL A 280 -4.92 -23.76 4.05
C VAL A 280 -6.02 -24.13 5.05
N GLY A 281 -6.69 -25.25 4.78
CA GLY A 281 -7.78 -25.79 5.58
C GLY A 281 -9.14 -25.13 5.37
N ARG A 282 -9.23 -24.10 4.51
CA ARG A 282 -10.46 -23.34 4.30
C ARG A 282 -11.18 -23.77 3.04
N GLN A 283 -12.51 -23.66 3.07
CA GLN A 283 -13.33 -23.87 1.90
C GLN A 283 -13.27 -22.63 1.00
N VAL A 284 -12.87 -22.84 -0.26
CA VAL A 284 -12.62 -21.78 -1.24
C VAL A 284 -13.46 -21.98 -2.49
N THR A 285 -13.81 -20.87 -3.13
CA THR A 285 -14.27 -20.86 -4.53
C THR A 285 -13.25 -20.15 -5.38
N VAL A 286 -12.66 -20.88 -6.34
CA VAL A 286 -11.68 -20.36 -7.29
C VAL A 286 -12.36 -20.18 -8.65
N ALA A 287 -12.44 -18.94 -9.12
CA ALA A 287 -12.94 -18.61 -10.45
C ALA A 287 -11.81 -18.71 -11.49
N ARG A 288 -12.10 -19.36 -12.62
CA ARG A 288 -11.20 -19.54 -13.78
C ARG A 288 -12.01 -19.31 -15.06
N GLY A 289 -12.07 -18.07 -15.52
CA GLY A 289 -13.01 -17.69 -16.57
C GLY A 289 -14.45 -17.97 -16.11
N ASP A 290 -15.19 -18.75 -16.91
CA ASP A 290 -16.58 -19.13 -16.60
C ASP A 290 -16.70 -20.33 -15.66
N VAL A 291 -15.58 -21.01 -15.36
CA VAL A 291 -15.55 -22.19 -14.49
C VAL A 291 -15.27 -21.78 -13.05
N LYS A 292 -15.96 -22.42 -12.10
CA LYS A 292 -15.69 -22.29 -10.66
C LYS A 292 -15.29 -23.65 -10.10
N VAL A 293 -14.18 -23.66 -9.37
CA VAL A 293 -13.73 -24.80 -8.58
C VAL A 293 -14.09 -24.52 -7.13
N VAL A 294 -14.84 -25.41 -6.49
CA VAL A 294 -15.25 -25.30 -5.09
C VAL A 294 -14.68 -26.48 -4.33
N GLY A 295 -13.96 -26.23 -3.24
CA GLY A 295 -13.33 -27.27 -2.46
C GLY A 295 -12.50 -26.72 -1.31
N THR A 296 -11.72 -27.57 -0.65
CA THR A 296 -10.86 -27.18 0.47
C THR A 296 -9.45 -26.92 -0.01
N ALA A 297 -8.91 -25.73 0.23
CA ALA A 297 -7.50 -25.45 -0.08
C ALA A 297 -6.60 -26.23 0.89
N VAL A 298 -5.65 -26.99 0.35
CA VAL A 298 -4.74 -27.85 1.14
C VAL A 298 -3.29 -27.40 1.09
N GLY A 299 -2.94 -26.50 0.18
CA GLY A 299 -1.61 -25.91 0.11
C GLY A 299 -1.30 -25.36 -1.26
N ILE A 300 -0.02 -25.12 -1.48
CA ILE A 300 0.54 -24.68 -2.76
C ILE A 300 1.67 -25.66 -3.09
N ASP A 301 1.66 -26.24 -4.28
CA ASP A 301 2.69 -27.19 -4.71
C ASP A 301 4.00 -26.48 -5.09
N GLU A 302 5.06 -27.27 -5.33
CA GLU A 302 6.40 -26.76 -5.69
C GLU A 302 6.43 -25.89 -6.96
N ALA A 303 5.42 -26.04 -7.83
CA ALA A 303 5.26 -25.23 -9.04
C ALA A 303 4.46 -23.93 -8.78
N GLY A 304 4.05 -23.68 -7.54
CA GLY A 304 3.27 -22.51 -7.13
C GLY A 304 1.78 -22.59 -7.48
N ARG A 305 1.25 -23.79 -7.74
CA ARG A 305 -0.17 -23.99 -8.04
C ARG A 305 -0.94 -24.22 -6.74
N LEU A 306 -2.12 -23.63 -6.63
CA LEU A 306 -3.01 -23.87 -5.48
C LEU A 306 -3.57 -25.28 -5.56
N GLU A 307 -3.41 -26.06 -4.50
CA GLU A 307 -3.99 -27.40 -4.37
C GLU A 307 -5.33 -27.32 -3.64
N VAL A 308 -6.37 -27.85 -4.28
CA VAL A 308 -7.74 -27.85 -3.75
C VAL A 308 -8.30 -29.26 -3.79
N VAL A 309 -8.81 -29.74 -2.66
CA VAL A 309 -9.56 -31.01 -2.60
C VAL A 309 -10.99 -30.78 -3.06
N VAL A 310 -11.37 -31.47 -4.15
CA VAL A 310 -12.70 -31.43 -4.76
C VAL A 310 -13.19 -32.87 -4.86
N ASP A 311 -14.33 -33.17 -4.23
CA ASP A 311 -14.91 -34.52 -4.20
C ASP A 311 -13.94 -35.64 -3.76
N GLY A 312 -12.99 -35.30 -2.87
CA GLY A 312 -11.99 -36.23 -2.34
C GLY A 312 -10.68 -36.31 -3.15
N GLU A 313 -10.60 -35.64 -4.31
CA GLU A 313 -9.43 -35.63 -5.18
C GLU A 313 -8.71 -34.28 -5.13
N VAL A 314 -7.37 -34.30 -5.18
CA VAL A 314 -6.56 -33.07 -5.22
C VAL A 314 -6.47 -32.54 -6.64
N GLN A 315 -6.86 -31.28 -6.84
CA GLN A 315 -6.68 -30.54 -8.09
C GLN A 315 -5.66 -29.41 -7.91
N SER A 316 -4.63 -29.38 -8.76
CA SER A 316 -3.64 -28.29 -8.79
C SER A 316 -4.05 -27.20 -9.81
N LEU A 317 -4.24 -25.97 -9.33
CA LEU A 317 -4.68 -24.83 -10.11
C LEU A 317 -3.51 -23.87 -10.38
N SER A 318 -3.09 -23.76 -11.64
CA SER A 318 -2.00 -22.85 -12.06
C SER A 318 -2.44 -21.39 -12.19
N GLU A 319 -3.74 -21.16 -12.28
CA GLU A 319 -4.35 -19.85 -12.46
C GLU A 319 -5.74 -19.82 -11.86
N GLY A 320 -6.22 -18.61 -11.55
CA GLY A 320 -7.56 -18.38 -11.04
C GLY A 320 -7.60 -17.18 -10.11
N GLU A 321 -8.77 -16.99 -9.52
CA GLU A 321 -9.01 -16.00 -8.49
C GLU A 321 -9.84 -16.62 -7.38
N VAL A 322 -9.37 -16.51 -6.14
CA VAL A 322 -10.17 -16.86 -4.96
C VAL A 322 -11.22 -15.77 -4.75
N VAL A 323 -12.46 -16.06 -5.15
CA VAL A 323 -13.59 -15.11 -5.10
C VAL A 323 -14.42 -15.25 -3.83
N ARG A 324 -14.29 -16.37 -3.12
CA ARG A 324 -14.98 -16.63 -1.85
C ARG A 324 -14.12 -17.53 -0.98
N VAL A 325 -14.10 -17.22 0.32
CA VAL A 325 -13.47 -18.04 1.35
C VAL A 325 -14.47 -18.16 2.50
N GLU A 326 -14.79 -19.39 2.88
CA GLU A 326 -15.71 -19.68 3.99
C GLU A 326 -14.90 -20.01 5.26
N GLN A 327 -15.51 -19.78 6.42
CA GLN A 327 -14.91 -20.05 7.74
C GLN A 327 -15.13 -21.51 8.15
#